data_AF-A0A1H5A2M1-F1
#
_entry.id   AF-A0A1H5A2M1-F1
#
_cell.length_a   1.000
_cell.length_b   1.000
_cell.length_c   1.000
_cell.angle_alpha   90.00
_cell.angle_beta   90.00
_cell.angle_gamma   90.00
#
_symmetry.space_group_name_H-M   'P 1'
#
loop_
_entity.id
_entity.type
_entity.pdbx_description
1 polymer ?
#
loop_
_entity_poly.entity_id
_entity_poly.type
_entity_poly.pdbx_seq_one_letter_code
_entity_poly.pdbx_strand_id
1 'polypeptide(L)'
;MEKRPQCPRPPGVPRWVAMFHQPSRNSWTVAAESPHREPVLYAVGDMTQTVRARGEEATIALWGPDGDAWHLHDAPAAAQAPAPAAASPVAAADGVAGPAALAERMTDRRHQVLMAGLGKAGLYDLGPEDGEAVRVLADRLDEITVRRVAHWLSVAGGGQ
;
A
#
# COMPACT_ATOMS: atom_id res chain seq x y z
N MET A 1 -15.68 -14.07 11.78
CA MET A 1 -14.23 -14.41 11.81
C MET A 1 -14.01 -15.56 10.86
N GLU A 2 -13.95 -15.26 9.56
CA GLU A 2 -13.63 -16.28 8.57
C GLU A 2 -12.13 -16.58 8.70
N LYS A 3 -11.79 -17.81 9.09
CA LYS A 3 -10.41 -18.28 9.15
C LYS A 3 -9.85 -18.17 7.74
N ARG A 4 -8.98 -17.18 7.50
CA ARG A 4 -8.28 -17.02 6.21
C ARG A 4 -7.67 -18.39 5.86
N PRO A 5 -7.98 -18.97 4.68
CA PRO A 5 -7.56 -20.31 4.33
C PRO A 5 -6.04 -20.42 4.52
N GLN A 6 -5.56 -21.47 5.18
CA GLN A 6 -4.13 -21.62 5.46
C GLN A 6 -3.39 -21.81 4.12
N CYS A 7 -2.58 -20.84 3.75
CA CYS A 7 -1.75 -20.90 2.57
C CYS A 7 -0.63 -21.93 2.80
N PRO A 8 -0.42 -22.91 1.90
CA PRO A 8 0.66 -23.88 2.06
C PRO A 8 2.02 -23.20 1.84
N ARG A 9 3.06 -23.75 2.49
CA ARG A 9 4.44 -23.30 2.30
C ARG A 9 4.95 -23.71 0.90
N PRO A 10 5.57 -22.81 0.12
CA PRO A 10 6.18 -23.17 -1.16
C PRO A 10 7.31 -24.21 -0.98
N PRO A 11 7.49 -25.14 -1.94
CA PRO A 11 8.62 -26.07 -1.94
C PRO A 11 9.91 -25.41 -2.44
N GLY A 12 11.07 -25.89 -1.97
CA GLY A 12 12.39 -25.48 -2.44
C GLY A 12 13.08 -24.41 -1.58
N VAL A 13 14.12 -23.79 -2.14
CA VAL A 13 14.89 -22.72 -1.49
C VAL A 13 14.05 -21.47 -1.26
N PRO A 14 14.16 -20.82 -0.08
CA PRO A 14 13.46 -19.57 0.23
C PRO A 14 13.70 -18.49 -0.83
N ARG A 15 12.60 -17.99 -1.40
CA ARG A 15 12.57 -16.86 -2.34
C ARG A 15 11.27 -16.10 -2.15
N TRP A 16 11.12 -14.93 -2.75
CA TRP A 16 9.85 -14.22 -2.67
C TRP A 16 8.82 -14.89 -3.57
N VAL A 17 7.70 -15.31 -2.99
CA VAL A 17 6.60 -15.98 -3.69
C VAL A 17 5.28 -15.42 -3.21
N ALA A 18 4.51 -14.84 -4.13
CA ALA A 18 3.12 -14.48 -3.89
C ALA A 18 2.22 -15.64 -4.29
N MET A 19 1.40 -16.09 -3.34
CA MET A 19 0.36 -17.08 -3.57
C MET A 19 -1.00 -16.39 -3.60
N PHE A 20 -1.79 -16.70 -4.62
CA PHE A 20 -3.15 -16.23 -4.81
C PHE A 20 -4.13 -17.36 -4.50
N HIS A 21 -5.13 -17.08 -3.67
CA HIS A 21 -6.22 -18.03 -3.41
C HIS A 21 -7.28 -17.89 -4.49
N GLN A 22 -7.58 -18.99 -5.17
CA GLN A 22 -8.67 -19.10 -6.11
C GLN A 22 -9.93 -19.59 -5.37
N PRO A 23 -10.93 -18.72 -5.13
CA PRO A 23 -12.10 -19.09 -4.34
C PRO A 23 -12.92 -20.22 -4.98
N SER A 24 -13.02 -20.19 -6.32
CA SER A 24 -13.76 -21.19 -7.11
C SER A 24 -13.22 -22.61 -7.00
N ARG A 25 -11.93 -22.77 -6.69
CA ARG A 25 -11.24 -24.06 -6.54
C ARG A 25 -10.80 -24.32 -5.11
N ASN A 26 -11.03 -23.38 -4.21
CA ASN A 26 -10.48 -23.34 -2.86
C ASN A 26 -9.00 -23.78 -2.80
N SER A 27 -8.19 -23.27 -3.72
CA SER A 27 -6.81 -23.71 -3.92
C SER A 27 -5.88 -22.50 -4.01
N TRP A 28 -4.63 -22.68 -3.60
CA TRP A 28 -3.60 -21.65 -3.67
C TRP A 28 -2.70 -21.90 -4.89
N THR A 29 -2.46 -20.86 -5.67
CA THR A 29 -1.57 -20.92 -6.84
C THR A 29 -0.50 -19.84 -6.76
N VAL A 30 0.69 -20.13 -7.29
CA VAL A 30 1.76 -19.14 -7.41
C VAL A 30 1.32 -18.09 -8.43
N ALA A 31 1.23 -16.84 -7.99
CA ALA A 31 0.91 -15.69 -8.83
C ALA A 31 2.17 -15.00 -9.35
N ALA A 32 3.20 -14.90 -8.49
CA ALA A 32 4.50 -14.35 -8.86
C ALA A 32 5.58 -14.97 -7.98
N GLU A 33 6.77 -15.17 -8.56
CA GLU A 33 7.97 -15.55 -7.83
C GLU A 33 9.19 -14.78 -8.31
N SER A 34 10.09 -14.44 -7.40
CA SER A 34 11.36 -13.77 -7.73
C SER A 34 12.37 -13.96 -6.59
N PRO A 35 13.69 -13.93 -6.89
CA PRO A 35 14.71 -13.79 -5.85
C PRO A 35 14.56 -12.49 -5.04
N HIS A 36 13.96 -11.45 -5.61
CA HIS A 36 13.80 -10.12 -4.99
C HIS A 36 12.35 -9.83 -4.64
N ARG A 37 12.12 -9.05 -3.58
CA ARG A 37 10.78 -8.72 -3.06
C ARG A 37 9.99 -7.80 -3.99
N GLU A 38 10.63 -6.78 -4.54
CA GLU A 38 9.95 -5.69 -5.25
C GLU A 38 9.22 -6.16 -6.52
N PRO A 39 9.79 -7.03 -7.38
CA PRO A 39 9.08 -7.54 -8.54
C PRO A 39 7.81 -8.33 -8.17
N VAL A 40 7.84 -9.06 -7.04
CA VAL A 40 6.68 -9.83 -6.56
C VAL A 40 5.58 -8.89 -6.08
N LEU A 41 5.94 -7.82 -5.35
CA LEU A 41 4.97 -6.82 -4.89
C LEU A 41 4.35 -6.04 -6.05
N TYR A 42 5.14 -5.70 -7.07
CA TYR A 42 4.64 -5.04 -8.28
C TYR A 42 3.60 -5.90 -9.00
N ALA A 43 3.93 -7.17 -9.29
CA ALA A 43 3.02 -8.10 -9.95
C ALA A 43 1.74 -8.36 -9.13
N VAL A 44 1.87 -8.45 -7.79
CA VAL A 44 0.72 -8.54 -6.88
C VAL A 44 -0.16 -7.30 -6.96
N GLY A 45 0.42 -6.11 -7.01
CA GLY A 45 -0.30 -4.85 -7.14
C GLY A 45 -1.12 -4.79 -8.43
N ASP A 46 -0.49 -5.09 -9.56
CA ASP A 46 -1.13 -5.09 -10.88
C ASP A 46 -2.26 -6.12 -10.99
N MET A 47 -2.02 -7.35 -10.51
CA MET A 47 -3.04 -8.40 -10.45
C MET A 47 -4.22 -8.00 -9.58
N THR A 48 -3.96 -7.49 -8.37
CA THR A 48 -5.02 -7.07 -7.44
C THR A 48 -5.86 -5.93 -8.01
N GLN A 49 -5.22 -4.99 -8.72
CA GLN A 49 -5.92 -3.91 -9.41
C GLN A 49 -6.85 -4.45 -10.48
N THR A 50 -6.39 -5.42 -11.28
CA THR A 50 -7.21 -6.07 -12.32
C THR A 50 -8.40 -6.83 -11.73
N VAL A 51 -8.20 -7.57 -10.63
CA VAL A 51 -9.27 -8.30 -9.92
C VAL A 51 -10.30 -7.32 -9.35
N ARG A 52 -9.86 -6.24 -8.70
CA ARG A 52 -10.76 -5.20 -8.18
C ARG A 52 -11.53 -4.48 -9.29
N ALA A 53 -10.93 -4.25 -10.45
CA ALA A 53 -11.62 -3.64 -11.59
C ALA A 53 -12.80 -4.50 -12.10
N ARG A 54 -12.79 -5.80 -11.82
CA ARG A 54 -13.90 -6.73 -12.11
C ARG A 54 -14.93 -6.82 -10.97
N GLY A 55 -14.74 -6.08 -9.89
CA GLY A 55 -15.58 -6.14 -8.69
C GLY A 55 -15.28 -7.33 -7.80
N GLU A 56 -14.14 -7.99 -7.99
CA GLU A 56 -13.72 -9.16 -7.21
C GLU A 56 -12.70 -8.77 -6.14
N GLU A 57 -12.59 -9.59 -5.08
CA GLU A 57 -11.59 -9.42 -4.03
C GLU A 57 -10.48 -10.47 -4.15
N ALA A 58 -9.22 -10.01 -4.16
CA ALA A 58 -8.06 -10.88 -4.23
C ALA A 58 -7.60 -11.28 -2.82
N THR A 59 -7.51 -12.59 -2.55
CA THR A 59 -6.89 -13.13 -1.34
C THR A 59 -5.47 -13.58 -1.65
N ILE A 60 -4.48 -12.96 -0.98
CA ILE A 60 -3.06 -13.14 -1.28
C ILE A 60 -2.28 -13.46 0.01
N ALA A 61 -1.28 -14.32 -0.12
CA ALA A 61 -0.31 -14.67 0.90
C ALA A 61 1.10 -14.49 0.33
N LEU A 62 1.98 -13.79 1.06
CA LEU A 62 3.34 -13.51 0.61
C LEU A 62 4.33 -14.34 1.41
N TRP A 63 5.01 -15.27 0.75
CA TRP A 63 6.11 -16.01 1.33
C TRP A 63 7.44 -15.34 0.95
N GLY A 64 8.36 -15.30 1.89
CA GLY A 64 9.68 -14.74 1.69
C GLY A 64 10.72 -15.42 2.57
N PRO A 65 12.01 -15.19 2.28
CA PRO A 65 13.09 -15.60 3.16
C PRO A 65 13.11 -14.76 4.44
N ASP A 66 13.20 -15.42 5.59
CA ASP A 66 13.60 -14.85 6.87
C ASP A 66 14.84 -15.62 7.34
N GLY A 67 16.01 -15.07 7.02
CA GLY A 67 17.26 -15.84 7.01
C GLY A 67 17.18 -17.01 6.02
N ASP A 68 17.40 -18.23 6.51
CA ASP A 68 17.33 -19.47 5.73
C ASP A 68 15.96 -20.17 5.79
N ALA A 69 14.98 -19.55 6.46
CA ALA A 69 13.65 -20.13 6.64
C ALA A 69 12.61 -19.43 5.75
N TRP A 70 11.56 -20.20 5.40
CA TRP A 70 10.36 -19.64 4.82
C TRP A 70 9.55 -18.92 5.88
N HIS A 71 9.24 -17.66 5.65
CA HIS A 71 8.38 -16.85 6.49
C HIS A 71 7.16 -16.39 5.69
N LEU A 72 5.98 -16.51 6.30
CA LEU A 72 4.75 -15.93 5.76
C LEU A 72 4.71 -14.48 6.20
N HIS A 73 5.05 -13.58 5.28
CA HIS A 73 4.84 -12.17 5.49
C HIS A 73 3.37 -11.87 5.31
N ASP A 74 2.81 -11.03 6.20
CA ASP A 74 1.59 -10.34 5.84
C ASP A 74 1.87 -9.60 4.54
N ALA A 75 1.17 -10.02 3.48
CA ALA A 75 1.10 -9.22 2.27
C ALA A 75 0.73 -7.82 2.75
N PRO A 76 1.46 -6.75 2.36
CA PRO A 76 1.07 -5.40 2.75
C PRO A 76 -0.37 -5.29 2.33
N ALA A 77 -1.28 -5.26 3.32
CA ALA A 77 -2.70 -5.31 3.09
C ALA A 77 -2.95 -4.16 2.13
N ALA A 78 -3.12 -4.48 0.83
CA ALA A 78 -2.91 -3.53 -0.25
C ALA A 78 -3.73 -2.32 0.12
N ALA A 79 -3.02 -1.25 0.56
CA ALA A 79 -3.49 -0.30 1.56
C ALA A 79 -5.01 -0.29 1.49
N GLN A 80 -5.67 -0.92 2.47
CA GLN A 80 -7.11 -0.73 2.61
C GLN A 80 -7.25 0.78 2.51
N ALA A 81 -7.78 1.28 1.38
CA ALA A 81 -8.30 2.62 1.35
C ALA A 81 -9.21 2.62 2.57
N PRO A 82 -8.94 3.43 3.60
CA PRO A 82 -9.57 3.25 4.89
C PRO A 82 -11.07 3.26 4.63
N ALA A 83 -11.69 2.08 4.71
CA ALA A 83 -13.12 2.01 4.89
C ALA A 83 -13.35 2.89 6.12
N PRO A 84 -14.25 3.88 6.08
CA PRO A 84 -14.46 4.78 7.19
C PRO A 84 -14.75 3.92 8.40
N ALA A 85 -13.78 3.86 9.32
CA ALA A 85 -13.86 2.99 10.48
C ALA A 85 -15.05 3.49 11.30
N ALA A 86 -16.13 2.71 11.26
CA ALA A 86 -17.14 2.74 12.29
C ALA A 86 -16.39 2.48 13.60
N ALA A 87 -16.24 3.56 14.38
CA ALA A 87 -15.62 3.53 15.68
C ALA A 87 -16.27 2.43 16.53
N SER A 88 -15.45 1.60 17.17
CA SER A 88 -15.82 1.06 18.47
C SER A 88 -14.61 1.12 19.40
N PRO A 89 -14.81 1.62 20.63
CA PRO A 89 -13.75 1.91 21.59
C PRO A 89 -13.25 0.58 22.17
N VAL A 90 -12.03 0.43 22.67
CA VAL A 90 -11.49 0.74 24.02
C VAL A 90 -9.98 0.37 23.89
N ALA A 91 -8.95 1.03 24.44
CA ALA A 91 -8.80 1.82 25.65
C ALA A 91 -7.69 2.86 25.43
N ALA A 92 -7.87 4.03 26.05
CA ALA A 92 -6.90 5.10 26.12
C ALA A 92 -5.61 4.68 26.83
N ALA A 93 -4.48 5.14 26.30
CA ALA A 93 -3.40 5.64 27.13
C ALA A 93 -3.24 7.12 26.77
N ASP A 94 -3.41 7.95 27.78
CA ASP A 94 -3.54 9.39 27.77
C ASP A 94 -2.55 10.16 26.91
N GLY A 95 -3.12 11.16 26.25
CA GLY A 95 -2.42 12.33 25.80
C GLY A 95 -3.38 13.14 24.98
N VAL A 96 -3.91 14.23 25.55
CA VAL A 96 -4.61 15.29 24.81
C VAL A 96 -3.73 15.64 23.61
N ALA A 97 -4.05 15.08 22.45
CA ALA A 97 -3.43 15.43 21.19
C ALA A 97 -3.91 16.85 20.90
N GLY A 98 -3.15 17.81 21.40
CA GLY A 98 -3.45 19.22 21.24
C GLY A 98 -3.56 19.59 19.75
N PRO A 99 -4.03 20.81 19.44
CA PRO A 99 -4.19 21.27 18.06
C PRO A 99 -2.91 21.11 17.21
N ALA A 100 -1.73 21.11 17.83
CA ALA A 100 -0.44 20.82 17.18
C ALA A 100 -0.36 19.39 16.61
N ALA A 101 -0.75 18.36 17.37
CA ALA A 101 -0.72 16.97 16.90
C ALA A 101 -1.75 16.71 15.77
N LEU A 102 -2.83 17.49 15.75
CA LEU A 102 -3.78 17.47 14.64
C LEU A 102 -3.19 18.16 13.40
N ALA A 103 -2.57 19.33 13.56
CA ALA A 103 -1.94 20.07 12.47
C ALA A 103 -0.81 19.25 11.80
N GLU A 104 0.03 18.60 12.60
CA GLU A 104 1.08 17.68 12.12
C GLU A 104 0.49 16.54 11.28
N ARG A 105 -0.54 15.86 11.77
CA ARG A 105 -1.23 14.80 11.02
C ARG A 105 -1.86 15.30 9.71
N MET A 106 -2.36 16.53 9.70
CA MET A 106 -2.90 17.15 8.48
C MET A 106 -1.80 17.50 7.50
N THR A 107 -0.63 17.97 7.95
CA THR A 107 0.55 18.20 7.11
C THR A 107 1.08 16.90 6.53
N ASP A 108 1.17 15.85 7.34
CA ASP A 108 1.60 14.51 6.89
C ASP A 108 0.66 13.94 5.83
N ARG A 109 -0.66 14.07 6.05
CA ARG A 109 -1.66 13.65 5.06
C ARG A 109 -1.50 14.40 3.74
N ARG A 110 -1.33 15.73 3.79
CA ARG A 110 -1.12 16.57 2.59
C ARG A 110 0.16 16.18 1.87
N HIS A 111 1.24 15.92 2.61
CA HIS A 111 2.52 15.47 2.07
C HIS A 111 2.38 14.13 1.33
N GLN A 112 1.69 13.16 1.93
CA GLN A 112 1.42 11.86 1.29
C GLN A 112 0.64 12.00 -0.02
N VAL A 113 -0.34 12.90 -0.07
CA VAL A 113 -1.15 13.15 -1.29
C VAL A 113 -0.30 13.74 -2.41
N LEU A 114 0.60 14.70 -2.10
CA LEU A 114 1.51 15.27 -3.09
C LEU A 114 2.51 14.23 -3.61
N MET A 115 3.13 13.45 -2.71
CA MET A 115 4.07 12.38 -3.09
C MET A 115 3.39 11.32 -3.96
N ALA A 116 2.14 10.94 -3.65
CA ALA A 116 1.37 10.03 -4.49
C ALA A 116 1.05 10.62 -5.88
N GLY A 117 0.79 11.92 -5.96
CA GLY A 117 0.60 12.63 -7.23
C GLY A 117 1.87 12.65 -8.09
N LEU A 118 3.01 12.95 -7.48
CA LEU A 118 4.32 12.98 -8.14
C LEU A 118 4.74 11.59 -8.65
N GLY A 119 4.53 10.55 -7.83
CA GLY A 119 4.77 9.18 -8.27
C GLY A 119 3.87 8.78 -9.45
N LYS A 120 2.63 9.26 -9.52
CA LYS A 120 1.78 9.04 -10.72
C LYS A 120 2.22 9.85 -11.93
N ALA A 121 2.92 10.96 -11.73
CA ALA A 121 3.51 11.77 -12.79
C ALA A 121 4.83 11.20 -13.34
N GLY A 122 5.29 10.04 -12.84
CA GLY A 122 6.53 9.41 -13.30
C GLY A 122 7.80 9.88 -12.57
N LEU A 123 7.65 10.71 -11.53
CA LEU A 123 8.77 11.20 -10.71
C LEU A 123 9.00 10.24 -9.54
N TYR A 124 9.87 9.26 -9.76
CA TYR A 124 10.21 8.22 -8.78
C TYR A 124 11.59 8.42 -8.14
N ASP A 125 12.48 9.20 -8.75
CA ASP A 125 13.83 9.49 -8.26
C ASP A 125 13.89 10.88 -7.64
N LEU A 126 13.18 11.04 -6.52
CA LEU A 126 13.15 12.29 -5.76
C LEU A 126 14.27 12.29 -4.72
N GLY A 127 15.14 13.29 -4.78
CA GLY A 127 16.19 13.49 -3.81
C GLY A 127 15.66 13.98 -2.46
N PRO A 128 16.52 14.03 -1.43
CA PRO A 128 16.15 14.55 -0.12
C PRO A 128 15.70 16.02 -0.16
N GLU A 129 16.25 16.82 -1.09
CA GLU A 129 15.84 18.22 -1.30
C GLU A 129 14.43 18.33 -1.86
N ASP A 130 14.02 17.42 -2.74
CA ASP A 130 12.67 17.36 -3.29
C ASP A 130 11.65 16.97 -2.24
N GLY A 131 12.00 16.00 -1.36
CA GLY A 131 11.17 15.62 -0.22
C GLY A 131 10.89 16.78 0.73
N GLU A 132 11.92 17.60 1.01
CA GLU A 132 11.79 18.79 1.84
C GLU A 132 10.93 19.88 1.15
N ALA A 133 11.10 20.08 -0.15
CA ALA A 133 10.26 21.01 -0.92
C ALA A 133 8.78 20.59 -0.89
N VAL A 134 8.48 19.31 -1.04
CA VAL A 134 7.10 18.77 -0.94
C VAL A 134 6.55 18.91 0.47
N ARG A 135 7.39 18.77 1.51
CA ARG A 135 7.00 19.00 2.90
C ARG A 135 6.65 20.47 3.17
N VAL A 136 7.43 21.41 2.65
CA VAL A 136 7.13 22.86 2.74
C VAL A 136 5.83 23.20 2.01
N LEU A 137 5.58 22.58 0.85
CA LEU A 137 4.32 22.75 0.13
C LEU A 137 3.13 22.19 0.91
N ALA A 138 3.27 21.00 1.50
CA ALA A 138 2.24 20.37 2.30
C ALA A 138 1.87 21.17 3.56
N ASP A 139 2.84 21.89 4.14
CA ASP A 139 2.61 22.75 5.30
C ASP A 139 1.77 23.98 4.93
N ARG A 140 2.09 24.63 3.79
CA ARG A 140 1.48 25.89 3.38
C ARG A 140 0.15 25.77 2.63
N LEU A 141 -0.11 24.64 1.97
CA LEU A 141 -1.31 24.46 1.15
C LEU A 141 -2.44 23.83 1.96
N ASP A 142 -3.68 24.25 1.69
CA ASP A 142 -4.87 23.58 2.23
C ASP A 142 -5.18 22.26 1.50
N GLU A 143 -5.97 21.40 2.14
CA GLU A 143 -6.31 20.07 1.63
C GLU A 143 -6.95 20.08 0.23
N ILE A 144 -7.81 21.06 -0.08
CA ILE A 144 -8.50 21.12 -1.38
C ILE A 144 -7.50 21.46 -2.47
N THR A 145 -6.61 22.42 -2.22
CA THR A 145 -5.54 22.80 -3.14
C THR A 145 -4.57 21.65 -3.38
N VAL A 146 -4.16 20.94 -2.31
CA VAL A 146 -3.31 19.75 -2.41
C VAL A 146 -3.94 18.65 -3.28
N ARG A 147 -5.22 18.34 -3.06
CA ARG A 147 -5.93 17.34 -3.86
C ARG A 147 -6.04 17.74 -5.33
N ARG A 148 -6.22 19.04 -5.63
CA ARG A 148 -6.28 19.56 -6.99
C ARG A 148 -4.93 19.44 -7.70
N VAL A 149 -3.83 19.79 -7.03
CA VAL A 149 -2.46 19.63 -7.55
C VAL A 149 -2.14 18.15 -7.81
N ALA A 150 -2.41 17.28 -6.83
CA ALA A 150 -2.18 15.84 -7.00
C ALA A 150 -3.02 15.23 -8.14
N HIS A 151 -4.23 15.73 -8.35
CA HIS A 151 -5.06 15.34 -9.48
C HIS A 151 -4.44 15.77 -10.81
N TRP A 152 -3.97 17.02 -10.93
CA TRP A 152 -3.28 17.48 -12.15
C TRP A 152 -2.01 16.68 -12.44
N LEU A 153 -1.20 16.39 -11.42
CA LEU A 153 -0.02 15.53 -11.54
C LEU A 153 -0.38 14.13 -12.02
N SER A 154 -1.47 13.56 -11.49
CA SER A 154 -1.96 12.24 -11.90
C SER A 154 -2.45 12.23 -13.35
N VAL A 155 -3.13 13.30 -13.81
CA VAL A 155 -3.62 13.43 -15.19
C VAL A 155 -2.45 13.65 -16.16
N ALA A 156 -1.46 14.45 -15.77
CA ALA A 156 -0.28 14.73 -16.58
C ALA A 156 0.57 13.47 -16.82
N GLY A 157 0.66 12.57 -15.84
CA GLY A 157 1.38 11.30 -15.97
C GLY A 157 0.63 10.16 -16.69
N GLY A 158 -0.69 10.30 -16.88
CA GLY A 158 -1.54 9.30 -17.55
C GLY A 158 -1.75 9.53 -19.04
N GLY A 159 -1.07 10.51 -19.63
CA GLY A 159 -1.12 10.83 -21.05
C GLY A 159 -0.10 10.05 -21.86
N GLN A 160 -0.21 8.72 -21.92
CA GLN A 160 0.46 7.89 -22.93
C GLN A 160 -0.27 6.56 -23.14
#